data_AF-A0A850QZQ6-F1
#
_entry.id   AF-A0A850QZQ6-F1
#
_cell.length_a   1.000
_cell.length_b   1.000
_cell.length_c   1.000
_cell.angle_alpha   90.00
_cell.angle_beta   90.00
_cell.angle_gamma   90.00
#
_symmetry.space_group_name_H-M   'P 1'
#
loop_
_entity.id
_entity.type
_entity.pdbx_description
1 polymer ?
#
loop_
_entity_poly.entity_id
_entity_poly.type
_entity_poly.pdbx_seq_one_letter_code
_entity_poly.pdbx_strand_id
1 'polypeptide(L)'
;SGSNFTCSVTFTVDPADRSNTGYFFSRFRIANTALTTSNISTTVDSGEVEDYRFCIGCFDISGTVYLDENGDSDISGDGVTPNEVVVRLYRDDDGDGVPSAGDTYLQQMTTSSGAYSFTELPIDTYFVATAPPSTGSAVSEQTYAASDTYYSAFCDSNGDGTTGDTPLTASGACYGGIDGDRADATTNSTTREHITKVELSFDSENQTNVDFGFSYNVVTNTNTSAQGSLQQFITNANTLAGANEMRFVPSVPANDTDPGADWWVISPTSSLTTITGTNGANTTIDGTAYSNTDGVTVVDSNPGNYSESQTVGSADGCTVETIAALAKPELQIDMPTSASAYASELLIINADNTTVRNLSLTGGSLGINIYSAGITDTLIEQNLIGIDPAGNDDVIGQETCGTSSGCAGIAIANSGNGALTGDNGIIRNNAIKTAHHNISLNNLTNQSSTVNWQVIH
;
A
#
# COMPACT_ATOMS: atom_id res chain seq x y z
N SER A 1 -34.52 -57.20 7.65
CA SER A 1 -33.40 -57.05 6.70
C SER A 1 -33.53 -55.68 6.06
N GLY A 2 -32.76 -54.70 6.54
CA GLY A 2 -32.85 -53.32 6.06
C GLY A 2 -32.21 -53.21 4.67
N SER A 3 -33.03 -53.23 3.63
CA SER A 3 -32.62 -52.91 2.27
C SER A 3 -32.56 -51.39 2.15
N ASN A 4 -31.34 -50.84 2.26
CA ASN A 4 -31.09 -49.43 1.94
C ASN A 4 -31.45 -49.21 0.46
N PHE A 5 -32.29 -48.21 0.19
CA PHE A 5 -32.65 -47.77 -1.15
C PHE A 5 -31.90 -46.47 -1.45
N THR A 6 -31.14 -46.45 -2.55
CA THR A 6 -30.43 -45.26 -3.03
C THR A 6 -30.93 -44.98 -4.44
N CYS A 7 -31.43 -43.76 -4.67
CA CYS A 7 -31.87 -43.27 -5.98
C CYS A 7 -31.09 -41.99 -6.29
N SER A 8 -30.41 -41.96 -7.43
CA SER A 8 -29.76 -40.76 -7.95
C SER A 8 -30.72 -40.08 -8.92
N VAL A 9 -31.07 -38.83 -8.65
CA VAL A 9 -31.86 -37.99 -9.56
C VAL A 9 -30.90 -37.05 -10.27
N THR A 10 -30.86 -37.13 -11.59
CA THR A 10 -30.09 -36.21 -12.43
C THR A 10 -31.03 -35.21 -13.06
N PHE A 11 -30.86 -33.94 -12.73
CA PHE A 11 -31.52 -32.83 -13.43
C PHE A 11 -30.69 -32.45 -14.65
N THR A 12 -31.25 -32.61 -15.84
CA THR A 12 -30.63 -32.14 -17.08
C THR A 12 -31.38 -30.91 -17.55
N VAL A 13 -30.68 -29.78 -17.67
CA VAL A 13 -31.23 -28.54 -18.22
C VAL A 13 -30.81 -28.50 -19.69
N ASP A 14 -31.80 -28.55 -20.59
CA ASP A 14 -31.56 -28.44 -22.02
C ASP A 14 -30.90 -27.08 -22.31
N PRO A 15 -29.89 -27.00 -23.21
CA PRO A 15 -29.35 -25.73 -23.68
C PRO A 15 -30.41 -24.68 -24.05
N ALA A 16 -31.55 -25.09 -24.61
CA ALA A 16 -32.66 -24.20 -24.95
C ALA A 16 -33.37 -23.60 -23.72
N ASP A 17 -33.29 -24.25 -22.56
CA ASP A 17 -33.94 -23.86 -21.30
C ASP A 17 -32.97 -23.17 -20.32
N ARG A 18 -31.72 -22.89 -20.75
CA ARG A 18 -30.70 -22.14 -20.01
C ARG A 18 -31.04 -20.65 -19.81
N SER A 19 -32.31 -20.26 -19.88
CA SER A 19 -32.76 -18.94 -19.43
C SER A 19 -33.20 -18.94 -17.97
N ASN A 20 -33.38 -20.11 -17.36
CA ASN A 20 -33.86 -20.27 -15.98
C ASN A 20 -32.70 -20.65 -15.04
N THR A 21 -31.97 -19.64 -14.55
CA THR A 21 -30.88 -19.79 -13.57
C THR A 21 -31.36 -19.51 -12.15
N GLY A 22 -30.57 -19.95 -11.17
CA GLY A 22 -30.78 -19.63 -9.77
C GLY A 22 -31.26 -20.81 -8.93
N TYR A 23 -31.84 -20.49 -7.77
CA TYR A 23 -32.25 -21.49 -6.79
C TYR A 23 -33.62 -22.07 -7.12
N PHE A 24 -33.67 -23.39 -7.27
CA PHE A 24 -34.87 -24.16 -7.46
C PHE A 24 -35.08 -25.10 -6.28
N PHE A 25 -36.32 -25.55 -6.10
CA PHE A 25 -36.70 -26.45 -5.04
C PHE A 25 -37.37 -27.67 -5.65
N SER A 26 -36.87 -28.85 -5.30
CA SER A 26 -37.43 -30.12 -5.73
C SER A 26 -38.15 -30.79 -4.58
N ARG A 27 -39.27 -31.44 -4.89
CA ARG A 27 -40.07 -32.21 -3.96
C ARG A 27 -40.09 -33.66 -4.40
N PHE A 28 -39.73 -34.57 -3.50
CA PHE A 28 -39.69 -36.00 -3.78
C PHE A 28 -40.57 -36.77 -2.82
N ARG A 29 -41.42 -37.65 -3.35
CA ARG A 29 -42.27 -38.53 -2.55
C ARG A 29 -41.97 -39.99 -2.86
N ILE A 30 -41.65 -40.76 -1.83
CA ILE A 30 -41.51 -42.21 -1.91
C ILE A 30 -42.82 -42.83 -1.39
N ALA A 31 -43.53 -43.53 -2.26
CA ALA A 31 -44.80 -44.17 -1.92
C ALA A 31 -44.73 -45.69 -2.14
N ASN A 32 -45.40 -46.44 -1.27
CA ASN A 32 -45.57 -47.90 -1.38
C ASN A 32 -46.78 -48.30 -2.25
N THR A 33 -47.46 -47.31 -2.84
CA THR A 33 -48.60 -47.44 -3.75
C THR A 33 -48.41 -46.49 -4.94
N ALA A 34 -49.02 -46.82 -6.08
CA ALA A 34 -48.89 -46.00 -7.29
C ALA A 34 -49.46 -44.59 -7.06
N LEU A 35 -48.62 -43.57 -7.26
CA LEU A 35 -49.05 -42.17 -7.23
C LEU A 35 -49.76 -41.83 -8.54
N THR A 36 -50.93 -41.19 -8.47
CA THR A 36 -51.61 -40.58 -9.62
C THR A 36 -51.46 -39.06 -9.56
N THR A 37 -51.70 -38.35 -10.67
CA THR A 37 -51.63 -36.87 -10.73
C THR A 37 -52.58 -36.19 -9.74
N SER A 38 -53.64 -36.89 -9.30
CA SER A 38 -54.59 -36.47 -8.26
C SER A 38 -54.09 -36.63 -6.82
N ASN A 39 -52.93 -37.28 -6.60
CA ASN A 39 -52.31 -37.48 -5.28
C ASN A 39 -51.27 -36.40 -4.92
N ILE A 40 -51.08 -35.40 -5.78
CA ILE A 40 -50.22 -34.25 -5.51
C ILE A 40 -50.98 -33.35 -4.51
N SER A 41 -50.55 -33.40 -3.25
CA SER A 41 -51.09 -32.67 -2.11
C SER A 41 -50.13 -31.52 -1.77
N THR A 42 -50.66 -30.37 -1.33
CA THR A 42 -49.86 -29.26 -0.78
C THR A 42 -49.46 -29.49 0.68
N THR A 43 -49.76 -30.66 1.23
CA THR A 43 -49.54 -31.06 2.62
C THR A 43 -48.70 -32.34 2.66
N VAL A 44 -47.63 -32.31 3.47
CA VAL A 44 -46.66 -33.40 3.68
C VAL A 44 -47.35 -34.63 4.26
N ASP A 45 -47.14 -35.79 3.64
CA ASP A 45 -47.60 -37.07 4.17
C ASP A 45 -46.51 -38.15 4.07
N SER A 46 -46.18 -38.75 5.22
CA SER A 46 -45.44 -40.00 5.41
C SER A 46 -44.28 -40.27 4.42
N GLY A 47 -43.12 -39.64 4.63
CA GLY A 47 -41.87 -39.96 3.92
C GLY A 47 -41.54 -39.10 2.70
N GLU A 48 -42.20 -37.95 2.56
CA GLU A 48 -41.91 -36.93 1.55
C GLU A 48 -40.73 -36.03 1.99
N VAL A 49 -39.83 -35.74 1.06
CA VAL A 49 -38.79 -34.70 1.21
C VAL A 49 -39.30 -33.46 0.50
N GLU A 50 -39.64 -32.42 1.27
CA GLU A 50 -39.95 -31.09 0.73
C GLU A 50 -38.67 -30.27 0.57
N ASP A 51 -38.69 -29.42 -0.47
CA ASP A 51 -37.81 -28.27 -0.64
C ASP A 51 -36.31 -28.58 -0.64
N TYR A 52 -35.93 -29.68 -1.30
CA TYR A 52 -34.52 -29.90 -1.60
C TYR A 52 -34.07 -28.84 -2.60
N ARG A 53 -33.35 -27.84 -2.09
CA ARG A 53 -32.78 -26.76 -2.89
C ARG A 53 -31.69 -27.32 -3.79
N PHE A 54 -31.74 -26.94 -5.06
CA PHE A 54 -30.67 -27.15 -6.02
C PHE A 54 -30.49 -25.87 -6.82
N CYS A 55 -29.31 -25.68 -7.40
CA CYS A 55 -29.08 -24.52 -8.27
C CYS A 55 -28.82 -24.96 -9.71
N ILE A 56 -29.44 -24.24 -10.64
CA ILE A 56 -29.13 -24.32 -12.07
C ILE A 56 -28.30 -23.09 -12.44
N GLY A 57 -27.15 -23.33 -13.05
CA GLY A 57 -26.23 -22.24 -13.44
C GLY A 57 -25.75 -21.49 -12.21
N CYS A 58 -25.25 -22.21 -11.20
CA CYS A 58 -24.49 -21.61 -10.12
C CYS A 58 -23.03 -21.99 -10.21
N PHE A 59 -22.17 -21.07 -9.79
CA PHE A 59 -20.73 -21.25 -9.68
C PHE A 59 -20.25 -20.77 -8.33
N ASP A 60 -19.03 -21.18 -7.98
CA ASP A 60 -18.34 -20.66 -6.81
C ASP A 60 -17.36 -19.57 -7.25
N ILE A 61 -17.19 -18.55 -6.41
CA ILE A 61 -16.14 -17.54 -6.53
C ILE A 61 -15.19 -17.71 -5.35
N SER A 62 -13.89 -17.82 -5.60
CA SER A 62 -12.87 -18.01 -4.57
C SER A 62 -11.54 -17.38 -4.97
N GLY A 63 -10.77 -17.02 -3.95
CA GLY A 63 -9.47 -16.38 -4.09
C GLY A 63 -8.75 -16.29 -2.75
N THR A 64 -7.60 -15.63 -2.79
CA THR A 64 -6.70 -15.45 -1.65
C THR A 64 -6.19 -14.01 -1.60
N VAL A 65 -6.12 -13.47 -0.39
CA VAL A 65 -5.47 -12.19 -0.10
C VAL A 65 -4.04 -12.44 0.36
N TYR A 66 -3.07 -11.99 -0.44
CA TYR A 66 -1.64 -12.15 -0.24
C TYR A 66 -1.01 -10.92 0.42
N LEU A 67 0.10 -11.17 1.11
CA LEU A 67 1.02 -10.14 1.57
C LEU A 67 2.20 -10.07 0.60
N ASP A 68 2.17 -9.06 -0.26
CA ASP A 68 3.24 -8.66 -1.16
C ASP A 68 4.21 -7.75 -0.38
N GLU A 69 5.11 -8.38 0.37
CA GLU A 69 5.97 -7.67 1.32
C GLU A 69 6.97 -6.74 0.62
N ASN A 70 7.44 -7.12 -0.57
CA ASN A 70 8.41 -6.35 -1.36
C ASN A 70 7.74 -5.27 -2.24
N GLY A 71 6.42 -5.35 -2.43
CA GLY A 71 5.61 -4.41 -3.19
C GLY A 71 5.82 -4.47 -4.70
N ASP A 72 6.24 -5.60 -5.26
CA ASP A 72 6.60 -5.77 -6.66
C ASP A 72 5.45 -6.21 -7.58
N SER A 73 4.22 -6.31 -7.04
CA SER A 73 3.03 -6.77 -7.75
C SER A 73 3.11 -8.19 -8.32
N ASP A 74 4.05 -9.01 -7.85
CA ASP A 74 4.16 -10.42 -8.18
C ASP A 74 3.94 -11.28 -6.93
N ILE A 75 2.72 -11.79 -6.78
CA ILE A 75 2.35 -12.67 -5.67
C ILE A 75 3.00 -14.07 -5.75
N SER A 76 3.86 -14.34 -6.75
CA SER A 76 4.51 -15.63 -6.90
C SER A 76 5.60 -15.86 -5.84
N GLY A 77 5.24 -16.68 -4.85
CA GLY A 77 6.13 -16.98 -3.72
C GLY A 77 5.85 -16.14 -2.47
N ASP A 78 4.90 -15.21 -2.56
CA ASP A 78 4.43 -14.43 -1.42
C ASP A 78 3.63 -15.27 -0.43
N GLY A 79 3.66 -14.82 0.83
CA GLY A 79 2.87 -15.39 1.90
C GLY A 79 1.42 -14.91 1.83
N VAL A 80 0.50 -15.70 2.39
CA VAL A 80 -0.83 -15.17 2.71
C VAL A 80 -0.72 -14.16 3.83
N THR A 81 -1.61 -13.16 3.83
CA THR A 81 -1.66 -12.21 4.94
C THR A 81 -1.88 -12.93 6.28
N PRO A 82 -1.08 -12.62 7.32
CA PRO A 82 -1.26 -13.21 8.65
C PRO A 82 -2.40 -12.54 9.44
N ASN A 83 -2.97 -11.46 8.90
CA ASN A 83 -3.98 -10.64 9.56
C ASN A 83 -5.38 -10.98 9.05
N GLU A 84 -6.39 -10.69 9.86
CA GLU A 84 -7.80 -10.88 9.49
C GLU A 84 -8.18 -9.93 8.34
N VAL A 85 -8.80 -10.48 7.31
CA VAL A 85 -9.32 -9.74 6.16
C VAL A 85 -10.81 -9.99 6.00
N VAL A 86 -11.54 -8.95 5.60
CA VAL A 86 -12.97 -9.01 5.29
C VAL A 86 -13.15 -8.85 3.79
N VAL A 87 -13.74 -9.87 3.17
CA VAL A 87 -14.11 -9.88 1.75
C VAL A 87 -15.63 -9.87 1.64
N ARG A 88 -16.18 -8.96 0.84
CA ARG A 88 -17.62 -8.79 0.62
C ARG A 88 -17.98 -9.09 -0.81
N LEU A 89 -19.20 -9.59 -0.98
CA LEU A 89 -19.79 -9.86 -2.27
C LEU A 89 -21.00 -8.94 -2.47
N TYR A 90 -20.98 -8.22 -3.58
CA TYR A 90 -22.09 -7.43 -4.08
C TYR A 90 -22.55 -7.99 -5.43
N ARG A 91 -23.81 -7.74 -5.78
CA ARG A 91 -24.38 -8.11 -7.08
C ARG A 91 -24.83 -6.85 -7.80
N ASP A 92 -24.50 -6.78 -9.08
CA ASP A 92 -24.81 -5.69 -10.02
C ASP A 92 -26.30 -5.71 -10.41
N ASP A 93 -27.16 -5.21 -9.50
CA ASP A 93 -28.62 -5.25 -9.66
C ASP A 93 -29.16 -4.12 -10.55
N ASP A 94 -28.39 -3.05 -10.78
CA ASP A 94 -28.69 -1.99 -11.75
C ASP A 94 -28.13 -2.25 -13.15
N GLY A 95 -27.20 -3.20 -13.29
CA GLY A 95 -26.74 -3.76 -14.56
C GLY A 95 -25.87 -2.81 -15.36
N ASP A 96 -25.16 -1.89 -14.67
CA ASP A 96 -24.28 -0.92 -15.29
C ASP A 96 -22.82 -1.42 -15.41
N GLY A 97 -22.50 -2.53 -14.76
CA GLY A 97 -21.20 -3.17 -14.81
C GLY A 97 -20.09 -2.43 -14.05
N VAL A 98 -20.44 -1.45 -13.22
CA VAL A 98 -19.49 -0.67 -12.40
C VAL A 98 -19.91 -0.64 -10.92
N PRO A 99 -18.98 -0.65 -9.95
CA PRO A 99 -19.33 -0.59 -8.55
C PRO A 99 -20.11 0.69 -8.19
N SER A 100 -21.33 0.51 -7.71
CA SER A 100 -22.39 1.51 -7.70
C SER A 100 -23.26 1.40 -6.44
N ALA A 101 -24.07 2.43 -6.17
CA ALA A 101 -25.06 2.39 -5.09
C ALA A 101 -26.29 1.54 -5.46
N GLY A 102 -26.44 1.18 -6.73
CA GLY A 102 -27.45 0.23 -7.20
C GLY A 102 -27.08 -1.23 -6.88
N ASP A 103 -25.84 -1.50 -6.48
CA ASP A 103 -25.37 -2.83 -6.11
C ASP A 103 -25.95 -3.33 -4.78
N THR A 104 -26.41 -4.59 -4.79
CA THR A 104 -26.91 -5.23 -3.58
C THR A 104 -25.79 -5.98 -2.86
N TYR A 105 -25.53 -5.59 -1.61
CA TYR A 105 -24.72 -6.40 -0.69
C TYR A 105 -25.38 -7.76 -0.42
N LEU A 106 -24.66 -8.84 -0.70
CA LEU A 106 -25.16 -10.20 -0.47
C LEU A 106 -24.62 -10.81 0.82
N GLN A 107 -23.29 -10.85 0.96
CA GLN A 107 -22.63 -11.54 2.07
C GLN A 107 -21.19 -11.07 2.25
N GLN A 108 -20.59 -11.46 3.38
CA GLN A 108 -19.18 -11.26 3.66
C GLN A 108 -18.54 -12.51 4.25
N MET A 109 -17.24 -12.65 4.02
CA MET A 109 -16.36 -13.63 4.62
C MET A 109 -15.27 -12.91 5.40
N THR A 110 -14.94 -13.45 6.56
CA THR A 110 -13.83 -13.00 7.39
C THR A 110 -12.82 -14.13 7.48
N THR A 111 -11.57 -13.87 7.10
CA THR A 111 -10.54 -14.90 6.96
C THR A 111 -9.22 -14.44 7.56
N SER A 112 -8.60 -15.29 8.37
CA SER A 112 -7.23 -15.09 8.89
C SER A 112 -6.18 -15.85 8.08
N SER A 113 -6.60 -16.62 7.08
CA SER A 113 -5.71 -17.36 6.16
C SER A 113 -5.59 -16.68 4.79
N GLY A 114 -6.19 -15.50 4.61
CA GLY A 114 -6.30 -14.82 3.30
C GLY A 114 -7.30 -15.46 2.33
N ALA A 115 -7.49 -16.78 2.37
CA ALA A 115 -8.42 -17.50 1.48
C ALA A 115 -9.89 -17.21 1.78
N TYR A 116 -10.71 -17.02 0.74
CA TYR A 116 -12.15 -16.82 0.83
C TYR A 116 -12.91 -17.61 -0.26
N SER A 117 -14.19 -17.88 -0.02
CA SER A 117 -15.07 -18.49 -1.01
C SER A 117 -16.53 -18.09 -0.79
N PHE A 118 -17.22 -17.83 -1.90
CA PHE A 118 -18.65 -17.66 -2.00
C PHE A 118 -19.20 -18.76 -2.91
N THR A 119 -20.06 -19.62 -2.36
CA THR A 119 -20.50 -20.83 -3.05
C THR A 119 -21.93 -20.74 -3.55
N GLU A 120 -22.27 -21.54 -4.56
CA GLU A 120 -23.60 -21.65 -5.13
C GLU A 120 -24.18 -20.29 -5.58
N LEU A 121 -23.39 -19.46 -6.26
CA LEU A 121 -23.82 -18.16 -6.78
C LEU A 121 -24.48 -18.31 -8.16
N PRO A 122 -25.74 -17.90 -8.34
CA PRO A 122 -26.39 -17.91 -9.65
C PRO A 122 -25.61 -17.13 -10.70
N ILE A 123 -25.80 -17.44 -11.98
CA ILE A 123 -25.32 -16.62 -13.09
C ILE A 123 -25.82 -15.19 -12.93
N ASP A 124 -24.88 -14.27 -12.75
CA ASP A 124 -25.05 -12.82 -12.63
C ASP A 124 -23.68 -12.13 -12.69
N THR A 125 -23.68 -10.79 -12.64
CA THR A 125 -22.47 -10.00 -12.41
C THR A 125 -22.32 -9.69 -10.92
N TYR A 126 -21.10 -9.89 -10.42
CA TYR A 126 -20.76 -9.71 -9.01
C TYR A 126 -19.55 -8.80 -8.84
N PHE A 127 -19.50 -8.09 -7.73
CA PHE A 127 -18.30 -7.39 -7.28
C PHE A 127 -17.77 -8.02 -6.01
N VAL A 128 -16.54 -8.51 -6.07
CA VAL A 128 -15.79 -8.98 -4.91
C VAL A 128 -14.95 -7.81 -4.40
N ALA A 129 -15.29 -7.30 -3.24
CA ALA A 129 -14.60 -6.16 -2.64
C ALA A 129 -13.92 -6.58 -1.33
N THR A 130 -12.62 -6.34 -1.21
CA THR A 130 -11.88 -6.65 0.01
C THR A 130 -11.51 -5.38 0.78
N ALA A 131 -11.53 -5.46 2.11
CA ALA A 131 -10.84 -4.46 2.92
C ALA A 131 -9.33 -4.71 2.85
N PRO A 132 -8.48 -3.66 2.97
CA PRO A 132 -7.06 -3.88 3.14
C PRO A 132 -6.80 -4.64 4.44
N PRO A 133 -5.88 -5.62 4.45
CA PRO A 133 -5.34 -6.15 5.68
C PRO A 133 -4.88 -5.03 6.62
N SER A 134 -5.25 -5.13 7.89
CA SER A 134 -4.85 -4.19 8.93
C SER A 134 -4.54 -4.90 10.24
N THR A 135 -3.63 -4.33 11.03
CA THR A 135 -3.28 -4.80 12.37
C THR A 135 -2.88 -3.64 13.26
N GLY A 136 -3.61 -3.44 14.36
CA GLY A 136 -3.44 -2.24 15.19
C GLY A 136 -3.70 -0.98 14.37
N SER A 137 -2.68 -0.14 14.20
CA SER A 137 -2.74 1.07 13.37
C SER A 137 -2.09 0.88 11.99
N ALA A 138 -1.54 -0.31 11.71
CA ALA A 138 -0.99 -0.62 10.40
C ALA A 138 -2.12 -0.93 9.42
N VAL A 139 -2.05 -0.33 8.23
CA VAL A 139 -2.98 -0.53 7.12
C VAL A 139 -2.14 -0.73 5.87
N SER A 140 -2.37 -1.85 5.20
CA SER A 140 -1.69 -2.17 3.93
C SER A 140 -2.38 -1.49 2.76
N GLU A 141 -1.66 -1.38 1.65
CA GLU A 141 -2.14 -0.85 0.38
C GLU A 141 -2.08 -1.94 -0.68
N GLN A 142 -3.04 -1.94 -1.60
CA GLN A 142 -3.11 -2.91 -2.69
C GLN A 142 -1.93 -2.71 -3.65
N THR A 143 -1.38 -3.82 -4.14
CA THR A 143 -0.28 -3.85 -5.10
C THR A 143 -0.62 -4.71 -6.32
N TYR A 144 -1.46 -5.73 -6.14
CA TYR A 144 -1.81 -6.69 -7.17
C TYR A 144 -3.31 -6.98 -7.18
N ALA A 145 -3.83 -7.26 -8.37
CA ALA A 145 -5.14 -7.86 -8.55
C ALA A 145 -5.13 -8.88 -9.69
N ALA A 146 -5.85 -9.98 -9.49
CA ALA A 146 -6.04 -10.97 -10.54
C ALA A 146 -7.09 -10.51 -11.55
N SER A 147 -6.87 -10.80 -12.83
CA SER A 147 -7.85 -10.60 -13.90
C SER A 147 -7.67 -11.65 -15.00
N ASP A 148 -8.79 -12.10 -15.54
CA ASP A 148 -8.90 -13.09 -16.61
C ASP A 148 -10.18 -12.81 -17.43
N THR A 149 -10.64 -13.81 -18.19
CA THR A 149 -11.77 -13.74 -19.10
C THR A 149 -13.09 -13.48 -18.39
N TYR A 150 -13.27 -13.99 -17.16
CA TYR A 150 -14.52 -13.92 -16.41
C TYR A 150 -14.47 -13.01 -15.19
N TYR A 151 -13.31 -12.45 -14.86
CA TYR A 151 -13.18 -11.51 -13.77
C TYR A 151 -12.12 -10.46 -14.08
N SER A 152 -12.40 -9.21 -13.71
CA SER A 152 -11.57 -8.07 -14.05
C SER A 152 -11.51 -7.09 -12.88
N ALA A 153 -10.30 -6.75 -12.46
CA ALA A 153 -10.05 -5.89 -11.32
C ALA A 153 -10.17 -4.44 -11.71
N PHE A 154 -10.78 -3.63 -10.86
CA PHE A 154 -10.80 -2.18 -11.02
C PHE A 154 -9.54 -1.58 -10.38
N CYS A 155 -8.74 -0.89 -11.19
CA CYS A 155 -7.44 -0.35 -10.78
C CYS A 155 -7.19 0.98 -11.50
N ASP A 156 -6.61 1.95 -10.80
CA ASP A 156 -6.06 3.19 -11.37
C ASP A 156 -4.74 2.89 -12.12
N SER A 157 -4.88 2.13 -13.21
CA SER A 157 -3.74 1.65 -14.01
C SER A 157 -3.05 2.75 -14.82
N ASN A 158 -3.73 3.89 -15.03
CA ASN A 158 -3.19 5.11 -15.63
C ASN A 158 -2.49 6.02 -14.62
N GLY A 159 -2.69 5.78 -13.32
CA GLY A 159 -2.05 6.53 -12.24
C GLY A 159 -2.39 8.01 -12.27
N ASP A 160 -3.61 8.35 -12.67
CA ASP A 160 -4.02 9.75 -12.76
C ASP A 160 -4.70 10.28 -11.50
N GLY A 161 -4.87 9.45 -10.48
CA GLY A 161 -5.53 9.81 -9.23
C GLY A 161 -6.98 10.21 -9.46
N THR A 162 -7.59 9.70 -10.53
CA THR A 162 -9.01 9.85 -10.78
C THR A 162 -9.62 8.48 -10.89
N THR A 163 -10.87 8.35 -10.45
CA THR A 163 -11.58 7.08 -10.54
C THR A 163 -11.62 6.60 -11.99
N GLY A 164 -10.85 5.55 -12.27
CA GLY A 164 -10.69 4.94 -13.58
C GLY A 164 -11.53 3.67 -13.68
N ASP A 165 -12.72 3.79 -14.29
CA ASP A 165 -13.67 2.66 -14.42
C ASP A 165 -13.24 1.59 -15.43
N THR A 166 -11.99 1.59 -15.90
CA THR A 166 -11.51 0.60 -16.88
C THR A 166 -10.87 -0.57 -16.16
N PRO A 167 -11.52 -1.75 -16.13
CA PRO A 167 -10.96 -2.91 -15.44
C PRO A 167 -9.73 -3.43 -16.17
N LEU A 168 -8.81 -4.04 -15.41
CA LEU A 168 -7.69 -4.79 -15.94
C LEU A 168 -8.19 -5.96 -16.78
N THR A 169 -7.50 -6.21 -17.91
CA THR A 169 -7.77 -7.36 -18.78
C THR A 169 -6.82 -8.53 -18.53
N ALA A 170 -5.85 -8.36 -17.64
CA ALA A 170 -4.87 -9.36 -17.24
C ALA A 170 -4.40 -9.08 -15.82
N SER A 171 -4.10 -10.13 -15.06
CA SER A 171 -3.54 -10.02 -13.71
C SER A 171 -2.25 -9.19 -13.68
N GLY A 172 -2.06 -8.41 -12.62
CA GLY A 172 -0.85 -7.63 -12.41
C GLY A 172 -1.06 -6.48 -11.43
N ALA A 173 -0.26 -5.43 -11.63
CA ALA A 173 -0.22 -4.26 -10.78
C ALA A 173 -1.59 -3.58 -10.62
N CYS A 174 -1.94 -3.29 -9.37
CA CYS A 174 -3.16 -2.61 -8.96
C CYS A 174 -2.88 -1.73 -7.73
N TYR A 175 -1.97 -0.77 -7.88
CA TYR A 175 -1.52 0.10 -6.79
C TYR A 175 -2.60 1.11 -6.40
N GLY A 176 -2.99 1.14 -5.13
CA GLY A 176 -4.01 2.08 -4.63
C GLY A 176 -5.46 1.65 -4.85
N GLY A 177 -5.71 0.59 -5.61
CA GLY A 177 -7.07 0.19 -5.99
C GLY A 177 -7.63 1.04 -7.14
N ILE A 178 -8.95 1.23 -7.18
CA ILE A 178 -9.66 1.93 -8.27
C ILE A 178 -9.37 3.44 -8.34
N ASP A 179 -8.94 4.06 -7.25
CA ASP A 179 -8.58 5.48 -7.19
C ASP A 179 -7.29 5.68 -6.38
N GLY A 180 -6.19 6.02 -7.06
CA GLY A 180 -4.86 6.05 -6.45
C GLY A 180 -4.69 7.09 -5.34
N ASP A 181 -5.53 8.13 -5.32
CA ASP A 181 -5.47 9.21 -4.33
C ASP A 181 -6.46 9.06 -3.16
N ARG A 182 -7.22 7.97 -3.13
CA ARG A 182 -8.31 7.76 -2.16
C ARG A 182 -8.04 6.56 -1.26
N ALA A 183 -8.23 6.76 0.05
CA ALA A 183 -8.15 5.66 1.01
C ALA A 183 -9.44 4.83 1.03
N ASP A 184 -9.31 3.51 1.25
CA ASP A 184 -10.44 2.59 1.33
C ASP A 184 -11.43 2.95 2.45
N ALA A 185 -12.72 2.93 2.11
CA ALA A 185 -13.79 3.12 3.07
C ALA A 185 -14.64 1.86 3.24
N THR A 186 -14.85 1.48 4.50
CA THR A 186 -15.26 0.12 4.85
C THR A 186 -16.77 -0.13 4.88
N THR A 187 -17.61 0.77 4.36
CA THR A 187 -19.06 0.79 4.67
C THR A 187 -20.01 0.51 3.50
N ASN A 188 -19.66 0.78 2.23
CA ASN A 188 -20.50 0.46 1.05
C ASN A 188 -19.66 0.18 -0.21
N SER A 189 -20.26 -0.37 -1.27
CA SER A 189 -19.57 -0.70 -2.54
C SER A 189 -18.99 0.52 -3.26
N THR A 190 -19.60 1.71 -3.11
CA THR A 190 -19.21 2.92 -3.83
C THR A 190 -17.97 3.63 -3.27
N THR A 191 -17.48 3.21 -2.12
CA THR A 191 -16.28 3.79 -1.50
C THR A 191 -15.23 2.73 -1.20
N ARG A 192 -15.36 1.55 -1.82
CA ARG A 192 -14.36 0.50 -1.74
C ARG A 192 -13.34 0.71 -2.84
N GLU A 193 -12.06 0.54 -2.51
CA GLU A 193 -11.00 0.70 -3.50
C GLU A 193 -10.56 -0.62 -4.13
N HIS A 194 -10.66 -1.72 -3.39
CA HIS A 194 -10.12 -3.01 -3.80
C HIS A 194 -11.23 -3.93 -4.31
N ILE A 195 -11.54 -3.84 -5.62
CA ILE A 195 -12.70 -4.50 -6.22
C ILE A 195 -12.34 -5.29 -7.46
N THR A 196 -12.87 -6.51 -7.56
CA THR A 196 -12.86 -7.31 -8.79
C THR A 196 -14.28 -7.63 -9.24
N LYS A 197 -14.60 -7.26 -10.48
CA LYS A 197 -15.84 -7.69 -11.15
C LYS A 197 -15.72 -9.15 -11.54
N VAL A 198 -16.79 -9.93 -11.39
CA VAL A 198 -16.90 -11.31 -11.84
C VAL A 198 -18.19 -11.46 -12.65
N GLU A 199 -18.08 -11.91 -13.90
CA GLU A 199 -19.20 -12.09 -14.83
C GLU A 199 -19.45 -13.59 -15.03
N LEU A 200 -20.45 -14.12 -14.34
CA LEU A 200 -20.80 -15.54 -14.45
C LEU A 200 -21.74 -15.78 -15.63
N SER A 201 -21.56 -16.90 -16.32
CA SER A 201 -22.39 -17.33 -17.45
C SER A 201 -22.44 -18.86 -17.52
N PHE A 202 -23.24 -19.42 -18.44
CA PHE A 202 -23.27 -20.88 -18.62
C PHE A 202 -21.98 -21.48 -19.18
N ASP A 203 -21.09 -20.63 -19.71
CA ASP A 203 -19.78 -21.03 -20.22
C ASP A 203 -18.68 -20.85 -19.16
N SER A 204 -19.03 -20.26 -18.01
CA SER A 204 -18.14 -20.15 -16.86
C SER A 204 -17.87 -21.51 -16.22
N GLU A 205 -16.76 -21.59 -15.52
CA GLU A 205 -16.49 -22.62 -14.51
C GLU A 205 -16.55 -21.98 -13.12
N ASN A 206 -16.23 -22.74 -12.07
CA ASN A 206 -15.96 -22.12 -10.78
C ASN A 206 -14.80 -21.12 -10.93
N GLN A 207 -15.03 -19.88 -10.51
CA GLN A 207 -14.04 -18.83 -10.60
C GLN A 207 -13.10 -18.94 -9.40
N THR A 208 -11.89 -19.41 -9.68
CA THR A 208 -10.80 -19.53 -8.70
C THR A 208 -9.73 -18.49 -9.00
N ASN A 209 -8.91 -18.16 -8.01
CA ASN A 209 -7.79 -17.21 -8.12
C ASN A 209 -8.25 -15.77 -8.40
N VAL A 210 -9.40 -15.38 -7.85
CA VAL A 210 -9.78 -13.97 -7.74
C VAL A 210 -8.92 -13.35 -6.63
N ASP A 211 -7.63 -13.20 -6.88
CA ASP A 211 -6.64 -12.90 -5.85
C ASP A 211 -6.37 -11.40 -5.74
N PHE A 212 -5.97 -10.98 -4.54
CA PHE A 212 -5.53 -9.62 -4.24
C PHE A 212 -4.16 -9.67 -3.55
N GLY A 213 -3.26 -8.75 -3.88
CA GLY A 213 -1.98 -8.57 -3.18
C GLY A 213 -1.93 -7.23 -2.47
N PHE A 214 -1.36 -7.21 -1.26
CA PHE A 214 -1.26 -6.03 -0.43
C PHE A 214 0.12 -5.91 0.21
N SER A 215 0.60 -4.68 0.38
CA SER A 215 1.86 -4.38 1.05
C SER A 215 1.68 -3.32 2.13
N TYR A 216 2.38 -3.46 3.25
CA TYR A 216 2.50 -2.38 4.24
C TYR A 216 3.65 -1.41 3.92
N ASN A 217 4.46 -1.74 2.92
CA ASN A 217 5.70 -1.06 2.58
C ASN A 217 5.57 -0.09 1.39
N VAL A 218 4.45 -0.13 0.67
CA VAL A 218 4.25 0.74 -0.50
C VAL A 218 3.67 2.09 -0.11
N VAL A 219 4.15 3.13 -0.78
CA VAL A 219 3.59 4.49 -0.76
C VAL A 219 3.13 4.79 -2.18
N THR A 220 1.84 5.06 -2.35
CA THR A 220 1.18 5.16 -3.66
C THR A 220 0.71 6.56 -3.99
N ASN A 221 0.61 7.46 -3.02
CA ASN A 221 0.14 8.82 -3.26
C ASN A 221 0.86 9.86 -2.42
N THR A 222 0.59 11.12 -2.74
CA THR A 222 1.16 12.29 -2.06
C THR A 222 0.30 12.83 -0.92
N ASN A 223 -0.71 12.08 -0.49
CA ASN A 223 -1.54 12.50 0.64
C ASN A 223 -0.71 12.55 1.93
N THR A 224 -1.11 13.40 2.86
CA THR A 224 -0.37 13.59 4.12
C THR A 224 -0.74 12.56 5.20
N SER A 225 -1.74 11.72 4.96
CA SER A 225 -2.25 10.72 5.91
C SER A 225 -3.12 9.68 5.21
N ALA A 226 -3.50 8.64 5.94
CA ALA A 226 -4.32 7.50 5.48
C ALA A 226 -3.58 6.56 4.51
N GLN A 227 -4.28 5.52 4.06
CA GLN A 227 -3.76 4.47 3.20
C GLN A 227 -2.99 5.04 1.98
N GLY A 228 -1.90 4.39 1.60
CA GLY A 228 -1.04 4.83 0.50
C GLY A 228 -0.10 6.00 0.82
N SER A 229 -0.25 6.70 1.95
CA SER A 229 0.61 7.83 2.31
C SER A 229 1.93 7.44 2.99
N LEU A 230 2.96 8.28 2.85
CA LEU A 230 4.22 8.17 3.60
C LEU A 230 3.99 8.15 5.13
N GLN A 231 3.02 8.93 5.61
CA GLN A 231 2.67 8.94 7.02
C GLN A 231 2.17 7.57 7.47
N GLN A 232 1.35 6.89 6.66
CA GLN A 232 0.86 5.55 6.97
C GLN A 232 1.98 4.51 6.89
N PHE A 233 2.92 4.62 5.94
CA PHE A 233 4.11 3.76 5.91
C PHE A 233 4.90 3.84 7.24
N ILE A 234 5.15 5.04 7.76
CA ILE A 234 5.86 5.19 9.04
C ILE A 234 5.02 4.61 10.20
N THR A 235 3.70 4.77 10.17
CA THR A 235 2.82 4.12 11.15
C THR A 235 2.86 2.60 11.06
N ASN A 236 2.93 2.04 9.86
CA ASN A 236 3.10 0.61 9.61
C ASN A 236 4.42 0.12 10.20
N ALA A 237 5.53 0.80 9.91
CA ALA A 237 6.85 0.45 10.41
C ALA A 237 6.94 0.46 11.95
N ASN A 238 6.29 1.42 12.60
CA ASN A 238 6.22 1.46 14.06
C ASN A 238 5.34 0.35 14.67
N THR A 239 4.41 -0.21 13.89
CA THR A 239 3.44 -1.20 14.37
C THR A 239 3.91 -2.63 14.11
N LEU A 240 4.57 -2.87 12.97
CA LEU A 240 4.96 -4.20 12.50
C LEU A 240 6.37 -4.55 12.91
N ALA A 241 6.60 -5.81 13.31
CA ALA A 241 7.93 -6.30 13.60
C ALA A 241 8.64 -6.73 12.32
N GLY A 242 9.94 -6.44 12.21
CA GLY A 242 10.74 -6.77 11.02
C GLY A 242 11.28 -5.52 10.35
N ALA A 243 11.96 -5.71 9.23
CA ALA A 243 12.40 -4.59 8.39
C ALA A 243 11.21 -4.04 7.60
N ASN A 244 11.15 -2.72 7.47
CA ASN A 244 10.13 -2.05 6.66
C ASN A 244 10.87 -1.18 5.65
N GLU A 245 10.84 -1.59 4.38
CA GLU A 245 11.55 -0.92 3.31
C GLU A 245 10.56 -0.23 2.40
N MET A 246 10.54 1.11 2.42
CA MET A 246 9.62 1.89 1.60
C MET A 246 9.83 1.57 0.11
N ARG A 247 8.72 1.26 -0.57
CA ARG A 247 8.65 1.22 -2.03
C ARG A 247 7.71 2.31 -2.51
N PHE A 248 8.27 3.36 -3.13
CA PHE A 248 7.48 4.46 -3.65
C PHE A 248 6.96 4.12 -5.05
N VAL A 249 5.66 3.84 -5.16
CA VAL A 249 4.99 3.46 -6.42
C VAL A 249 3.82 4.42 -6.66
N PRO A 250 4.09 5.67 -7.08
CA PRO A 250 3.04 6.66 -7.23
C PRO A 250 1.99 6.23 -8.26
N SER A 251 0.74 6.07 -7.82
CA SER A 251 -0.45 5.92 -8.66
C SER A 251 -1.20 7.25 -8.83
N VAL A 252 -0.47 8.36 -8.72
CA VAL A 252 -0.96 9.72 -8.94
C VAL A 252 0.07 10.48 -9.78
N PRO A 253 -0.33 11.51 -10.56
CA PRO A 253 0.60 12.32 -11.32
C PRO A 253 1.59 13.02 -10.41
N ALA A 254 2.81 13.24 -10.93
CA ALA A 254 3.72 14.21 -10.36
C ALA A 254 3.00 15.57 -10.22
N ASN A 255 3.14 16.20 -9.06
CA ASN A 255 2.38 17.38 -8.68
C ASN A 255 3.23 18.67 -8.67
N ASP A 256 4.49 18.55 -9.06
CA ASP A 256 5.39 19.67 -9.35
C ASP A 256 6.30 19.34 -10.54
N THR A 257 6.79 20.37 -11.21
CA THR A 257 7.41 20.25 -12.53
C THR A 257 8.35 21.41 -12.84
N ASP A 258 9.39 21.10 -13.60
CA ASP A 258 10.27 22.04 -14.29
C ASP A 258 10.34 21.68 -15.79
N PRO A 259 10.92 22.54 -16.65
CA PRO A 259 11.05 22.24 -18.08
C PRO A 259 11.79 20.92 -18.37
N GLY A 260 11.02 19.84 -18.59
CA GLY A 260 11.53 18.50 -18.90
C GLY A 260 11.83 17.62 -17.68
N ALA A 261 11.27 17.95 -16.51
CA ALA A 261 11.42 17.19 -15.28
C ALA A 261 10.13 17.29 -14.43
N ASP A 262 9.66 16.17 -13.88
CA ASP A 262 8.48 16.12 -13.02
C ASP A 262 8.81 15.32 -11.75
N TRP A 263 8.25 15.70 -10.59
CA TRP A 263 8.46 14.99 -9.32
C TRP A 263 7.24 15.05 -8.41
N TRP A 264 7.27 14.26 -7.34
CA TRP A 264 6.19 14.20 -6.36
C TRP A 264 6.55 14.96 -5.09
N VAL A 265 5.63 15.80 -4.64
CA VAL A 265 5.75 16.60 -3.41
C VAL A 265 4.69 16.14 -2.41
N ILE A 266 5.13 15.70 -1.24
CA ILE A 266 4.27 15.50 -0.07
C ILE A 266 4.37 16.77 0.78
N SER A 267 3.23 17.39 1.11
CA SER A 267 3.20 18.65 1.88
C SER A 267 2.55 18.51 3.27
N PRO A 268 3.22 17.88 4.27
CA PRO A 268 2.66 17.76 5.61
C PRO A 268 2.41 19.13 6.27
N THR A 269 1.34 19.23 7.06
CA THR A 269 1.04 20.44 7.85
C THR A 269 1.61 20.39 9.27
N SER A 270 2.15 19.24 9.67
CA SER A 270 2.83 18.97 10.93
C SER A 270 3.96 17.96 10.70
N SER A 271 4.85 17.81 11.69
CA SER A 271 5.88 16.78 11.65
C SER A 271 5.28 15.41 11.35
N LEU A 272 5.97 14.61 10.53
CA LEU A 272 5.61 13.21 10.35
C LEU A 272 5.77 12.47 11.69
N THR A 273 4.98 11.42 11.90
CA THR A 273 5.12 10.55 13.07
C THR A 273 6.58 10.09 13.21
N THR A 274 7.09 10.12 14.43
CA THR A 274 8.44 9.64 14.76
C THR A 274 8.61 8.16 14.40
N ILE A 275 9.68 7.79 13.70
CA ILE A 275 10.11 6.39 13.53
C ILE A 275 10.67 5.94 14.88
N THR A 276 10.00 5.03 15.59
CA THR A 276 10.25 4.83 17.01
C THR A 276 10.03 3.39 17.49
N GLY A 277 10.73 3.06 18.58
CA GLY A 277 10.59 1.79 19.27
C GLY A 277 11.29 0.65 18.54
N THR A 278 11.17 -0.56 19.10
CA THR A 278 11.85 -1.75 18.55
C THR A 278 11.35 -2.11 17.15
N ASN A 279 10.08 -1.86 16.86
CA ASN A 279 9.48 -2.14 15.56
C ASN A 279 9.93 -1.15 14.48
N GLY A 280 10.11 0.13 14.83
CA GLY A 280 10.62 1.13 13.89
C GLY A 280 12.09 0.91 13.50
N ALA A 281 12.81 -0.02 14.12
CA ALA A 281 14.18 -0.32 13.74
C ALA A 281 14.22 -1.02 12.38
N ASN A 282 15.28 -0.80 11.59
CA ASN A 282 15.38 -1.31 10.21
C ASN A 282 14.33 -0.70 9.25
N THR A 283 13.91 0.53 9.51
CA THR A 283 13.06 1.29 8.58
C THR A 283 13.92 1.97 7.51
N THR A 284 13.59 1.78 6.25
CA THR A 284 14.20 2.51 5.13
C THR A 284 13.17 3.42 4.49
N ILE A 285 13.44 4.73 4.48
CA ILE A 285 12.73 5.72 3.66
C ILE A 285 13.58 5.98 2.42
N ASP A 286 13.08 5.57 1.25
CA ASP A 286 13.76 5.69 -0.03
C ASP A 286 12.84 6.39 -1.04
N GLY A 287 13.29 7.54 -1.54
CA GLY A 287 12.54 8.33 -2.52
C GLY A 287 12.65 7.86 -3.97
N THR A 288 13.28 6.70 -4.23
CA THR A 288 13.30 6.11 -5.58
C THR A 288 11.88 5.77 -6.04
N ALA A 289 11.43 6.39 -7.13
CA ALA A 289 10.12 6.11 -7.73
C ALA A 289 10.15 4.84 -8.59
N TYR A 290 9.09 4.04 -8.50
CA TYR A 290 8.86 2.85 -9.32
C TYR A 290 7.54 2.97 -10.09
N SER A 291 7.48 2.34 -11.26
CA SER A 291 6.30 2.37 -12.12
C SER A 291 5.12 1.68 -11.47
N ASN A 292 3.94 2.32 -11.45
CA ASN A 292 2.69 1.69 -11.02
C ASN A 292 2.19 0.58 -11.97
N THR A 293 2.87 0.35 -13.09
CA THR A 293 2.53 -0.74 -14.02
C THR A 293 3.11 -2.08 -13.62
N ASP A 294 4.18 -2.10 -12.80
CA ASP A 294 4.89 -3.33 -12.43
C ASP A 294 5.57 -3.30 -11.06
N GLY A 295 5.61 -2.15 -10.38
CA GLY A 295 6.25 -2.03 -9.07
C GLY A 295 7.76 -2.13 -9.05
N VAL A 296 8.44 -2.40 -10.17
CA VAL A 296 9.86 -2.79 -10.22
C VAL A 296 10.69 -1.87 -11.10
N THR A 297 10.11 -1.39 -12.20
CA THR A 297 10.80 -0.48 -13.12
C THR A 297 10.99 0.87 -12.45
N VAL A 298 12.24 1.28 -12.24
CA VAL A 298 12.57 2.62 -11.71
C VAL A 298 12.11 3.68 -12.71
N VAL A 299 11.42 4.69 -12.20
CA VAL A 299 10.99 5.89 -12.93
C VAL A 299 11.99 7.00 -12.65
N ASP A 300 12.41 7.69 -13.71
CA ASP A 300 13.33 8.83 -13.69
C ASP A 300 12.65 10.01 -14.42
N SER A 301 11.58 10.53 -13.81
CA SER A 301 10.80 11.65 -14.33
C SER A 301 11.49 12.99 -14.12
N ASN A 302 12.43 13.07 -13.18
CA ASN A 302 13.28 14.23 -12.92
C ASN A 302 14.75 13.91 -13.26
N PRO A 303 15.08 13.70 -14.55
CA PRO A 303 16.37 13.16 -14.92
C PRO A 303 17.52 14.12 -14.65
N GLY A 304 18.68 13.51 -14.38
CA GLY A 304 19.96 14.19 -14.27
C GLY A 304 20.44 14.42 -12.86
N ASN A 305 21.51 15.20 -12.74
CA ASN A 305 22.19 15.43 -11.46
C ASN A 305 21.95 16.86 -10.97
N TYR A 306 21.70 17.01 -9.66
CA TYR A 306 21.85 18.28 -8.97
C TYR A 306 23.31 18.75 -9.00
N SER A 307 24.24 17.82 -8.74
CA SER A 307 25.68 18.10 -8.81
C SER A 307 26.41 17.03 -9.59
N GLU A 308 27.25 17.45 -10.54
CA GLU A 308 28.15 16.56 -11.26
C GLU A 308 29.22 15.97 -10.33
N SER A 309 29.82 14.85 -10.74
CA SER A 309 30.94 14.28 -10.01
C SER A 309 32.12 15.26 -9.98
N GLN A 310 32.73 15.43 -8.80
CA GLN A 310 33.82 16.37 -8.57
C GLN A 310 35.06 15.67 -8.04
N THR A 311 36.20 15.97 -8.65
CA THR A 311 37.50 15.58 -8.12
C THR A 311 37.96 16.61 -7.09
N VAL A 312 38.21 16.18 -5.85
CA VAL A 312 38.69 17.00 -4.75
C VAL A 312 40.06 16.53 -4.25
N GLY A 313 40.76 17.41 -3.54
CA GLY A 313 42.15 17.19 -3.14
C GLY A 313 43.16 17.64 -4.20
N SER A 314 44.46 17.53 -3.89
CA SER A 314 45.54 17.95 -4.79
C SER A 314 46.55 16.83 -4.99
N ALA A 315 47.10 16.72 -6.20
CA ALA A 315 48.15 15.74 -6.52
C ALA A 315 49.49 16.04 -5.82
N ASP A 316 49.63 17.21 -5.18
CA ASP A 316 50.81 17.62 -4.42
C ASP A 316 50.74 17.11 -2.97
N GLY A 317 50.96 15.81 -2.79
CA GLY A 317 51.15 15.20 -1.48
C GLY A 317 49.88 14.84 -0.71
N CYS A 318 48.70 14.99 -1.33
CA CYS A 318 47.43 14.46 -0.82
C CYS A 318 46.88 13.38 -1.76
N THR A 319 46.01 12.52 -1.23
CA THR A 319 45.19 11.65 -2.07
C THR A 319 44.11 12.49 -2.76
N VAL A 320 43.95 12.29 -4.06
CA VAL A 320 42.83 12.83 -4.82
C VAL A 320 41.62 11.94 -4.56
N GLU A 321 40.48 12.54 -4.26
CA GLU A 321 39.22 11.83 -4.00
C GLU A 321 38.14 12.31 -4.98
N THR A 322 37.12 11.48 -5.20
CA THR A 322 36.03 11.79 -6.11
C THR A 322 34.74 11.82 -5.32
N ILE A 323 34.10 12.99 -5.29
CA ILE A 323 32.71 13.15 -4.86
C ILE A 323 31.84 12.63 -6.01
N ALA A 324 30.96 11.69 -5.72
CA ALA A 324 30.03 11.16 -6.70
C ALA A 324 29.07 12.25 -7.20
N ALA A 325 28.51 12.06 -8.40
CA ALA A 325 27.40 12.89 -8.83
C ALA A 325 26.19 12.62 -7.92
N LEU A 326 25.38 13.65 -7.66
CA LEU A 326 24.16 13.54 -6.87
C LEU A 326 22.97 13.73 -7.80
N ALA A 327 22.20 12.67 -7.98
CA ALA A 327 20.99 12.68 -8.79
C ALA A 327 19.94 13.62 -8.19
N LYS A 328 19.06 14.14 -9.05
CA LYS A 328 17.87 14.85 -8.59
C LYS A 328 16.86 13.83 -8.03
N PRO A 329 16.29 14.05 -6.83
CA PRO A 329 15.26 13.16 -6.27
C PRO A 329 13.95 13.18 -7.05
N GLU A 330 13.20 12.08 -6.98
CA GLU A 330 11.82 11.98 -7.49
C GLU A 330 10.78 12.36 -6.41
N LEU A 331 11.16 12.28 -5.13
CA LEU A 331 10.26 12.54 -4.01
C LEU A 331 10.79 13.68 -3.12
N GLN A 332 9.94 14.68 -2.94
CA GLN A 332 10.12 15.81 -2.02
C GLN A 332 9.15 15.71 -0.86
N ILE A 333 9.65 15.99 0.35
CA ILE A 333 8.83 16.30 1.51
C ILE A 333 9.03 17.79 1.79
N ASP A 334 7.96 18.57 1.60
CA ASP A 334 7.96 20.01 1.80
C ASP A 334 7.04 20.39 2.96
N MET A 335 7.51 21.30 3.81
CA MET A 335 6.69 21.88 4.87
C MET A 335 6.83 23.39 4.87
N PRO A 336 5.80 24.15 5.25
CA PRO A 336 5.95 25.58 5.47
C PRO A 336 7.11 25.90 6.43
N THR A 337 7.99 26.81 6.03
CA THR A 337 9.14 27.21 6.86
C THR A 337 8.69 27.72 8.23
N SER A 338 9.45 27.36 9.27
CA SER A 338 9.16 27.74 10.65
C SER A 338 10.38 28.37 11.32
N ALA A 339 10.17 29.52 11.94
CA ALA A 339 11.17 30.19 12.77
C ALA A 339 11.33 29.55 14.16
N SER A 340 10.41 28.67 14.55
CA SER A 340 10.47 28.00 15.85
C SER A 340 11.23 26.70 15.70
N ALA A 341 12.37 26.60 16.38
CA ALA A 341 13.11 25.35 16.48
C ALA A 341 12.20 24.22 16.99
N TYR A 342 12.34 23.03 16.38
CA TYR A 342 11.63 21.81 16.78
C TYR A 342 10.09 21.88 16.69
N ALA A 343 9.54 22.84 15.94
CA ALA A 343 8.07 22.97 15.80
C ALA A 343 7.53 22.31 14.52
N SER A 344 8.39 22.10 13.53
CA SER A 344 8.03 21.59 12.20
C SER A 344 9.20 20.76 11.69
N GLU A 345 9.35 19.56 12.23
CA GLU A 345 10.47 18.67 11.93
C GLU A 345 9.99 17.68 10.87
N LEU A 346 10.64 17.64 9.70
CA LEU A 346 10.15 16.84 8.58
C LEU A 346 10.21 15.33 8.93
N LEU A 347 11.38 14.84 9.33
CA LEU A 347 11.60 13.47 9.77
C LEU A 347 12.20 13.42 11.18
N ILE A 348 11.63 12.57 12.04
CA ILE A 348 12.12 12.33 13.39
C ILE A 348 12.44 10.84 13.55
N ILE A 349 13.70 10.53 13.83
CA ILE A 349 14.25 9.19 14.00
C ILE A 349 14.52 8.94 15.48
N ASN A 350 13.95 7.85 15.99
CA ASN A 350 14.05 7.36 17.35
C ASN A 350 14.10 5.82 17.39
N ALA A 351 14.72 5.22 16.38
CA ALA A 351 14.90 3.79 16.24
C ALA A 351 16.23 3.47 15.52
N ASP A 352 16.81 2.31 15.85
CA ASP A 352 18.08 1.83 15.30
C ASP A 352 18.00 1.46 13.81
N ASN A 353 19.13 1.45 13.12
CA ASN A 353 19.27 0.99 11.74
C ASN A 353 18.26 1.64 10.77
N THR A 354 18.01 2.93 10.95
CA THR A 354 17.10 3.68 10.06
C THR A 354 17.89 4.23 8.87
N THR A 355 17.38 4.06 7.66
CA THR A 355 17.97 4.62 6.43
C THR A 355 17.05 5.69 5.84
N VAL A 356 17.61 6.83 5.45
CA VAL A 356 16.92 7.91 4.72
C VAL A 356 17.73 8.27 3.49
N ARG A 357 17.18 8.04 2.30
CA ARG A 357 17.89 8.29 1.04
C ARG A 357 17.03 8.67 -0.15
N ASN A 358 17.67 9.29 -1.15
CA ASN A 358 17.07 9.66 -2.43
C ASN A 358 15.86 10.60 -2.29
N LEU A 359 15.87 11.49 -1.29
CA LEU A 359 14.78 12.43 -1.01
C LEU A 359 15.24 13.88 -1.15
N SER A 360 14.29 14.75 -1.48
CA SER A 360 14.37 16.17 -1.18
C SER A 360 13.60 16.49 0.11
N LEU A 361 14.19 17.25 1.02
CA LEU A 361 13.57 17.73 2.26
C LEU A 361 13.65 19.25 2.28
N THR A 362 12.52 19.96 2.28
CA THR A 362 12.51 21.43 2.16
C THR A 362 11.63 22.09 3.20
N GLY A 363 11.92 23.37 3.45
CA GLY A 363 11.19 24.20 4.41
C GLY A 363 11.26 23.70 5.86
N GLY A 364 10.11 23.64 6.54
CA GLY A 364 10.01 23.28 7.95
C GLY A 364 10.89 24.13 8.88
N SER A 365 11.17 23.59 10.07
CA SER A 365 12.21 24.09 10.98
C SER A 365 13.48 23.25 10.89
N LEU A 366 13.36 21.95 10.59
CA LEU A 366 14.44 20.98 10.67
C LEU A 366 14.17 19.81 9.72
N GLY A 367 15.18 19.38 8.95
CA GLY A 367 15.09 18.28 7.99
C GLY A 367 14.98 16.91 8.66
N ILE A 368 16.07 16.42 9.25
CA ILE A 368 16.12 15.12 9.94
C ILE A 368 16.57 15.29 11.39
N ASN A 369 15.75 14.86 12.34
CA ASN A 369 16.09 14.88 13.77
C ASN A 369 16.33 13.47 14.30
N ILE A 370 17.55 13.19 14.78
CA ILE A 370 17.83 12.02 15.60
C ILE A 370 17.52 12.39 17.06
N TYR A 371 16.38 11.89 17.55
CA TYR A 371 15.69 12.47 18.70
C TYR A 371 16.27 12.04 20.06
N SER A 372 16.55 10.75 20.26
CA SER A 372 17.04 10.20 21.53
C SER A 372 18.49 9.74 21.48
N ALA A 373 19.02 9.38 22.65
CA ALA A 373 20.36 8.80 22.78
C ALA A 373 20.29 7.27 22.73
N GLY A 374 21.33 6.66 22.17
CA GLY A 374 21.45 5.22 21.96
C GLY A 374 20.96 4.72 20.60
N ILE A 375 20.69 5.60 19.64
CA ILE A 375 20.26 5.26 18.27
C ILE A 375 21.46 4.89 17.41
N THR A 376 21.52 3.64 16.99
CA THR A 376 22.66 3.03 16.29
C THR A 376 22.39 2.83 14.80
N ASP A 377 23.46 2.70 14.02
CA ASP A 377 23.44 2.27 12.61
C ASP A 377 22.55 3.10 11.67
N THR A 378 22.34 4.39 11.97
CA THR A 378 21.55 5.26 11.08
C THR A 378 22.33 5.62 9.82
N LEU A 379 21.70 5.57 8.65
CA LEU A 379 22.28 5.98 7.37
C LEU A 379 21.45 7.11 6.74
N ILE A 380 22.09 8.25 6.49
CA ILE A 380 21.50 9.38 5.78
C ILE A 380 22.33 9.62 4.53
N GLU A 381 21.79 9.33 3.35
CA GLU A 381 22.57 9.42 2.11
C GLU A 381 21.81 9.89 0.89
N GLN A 382 22.50 10.50 -0.07
CA GLN A 382 21.93 10.83 -1.39
C GLN A 382 20.68 11.72 -1.30
N ASN A 383 20.60 12.58 -0.28
CA ASN A 383 19.49 13.51 -0.11
C ASN A 383 19.85 14.93 -0.53
N LEU A 384 18.85 15.65 -1.02
CA LEU A 384 18.84 17.11 -1.11
C LEU A 384 18.11 17.65 0.13
N ILE A 385 18.79 18.43 0.97
CA ILE A 385 18.20 18.99 2.20
C ILE A 385 18.26 20.51 2.11
N GLY A 386 17.09 21.13 2.05
CA GLY A 386 16.86 22.55 1.81
C GLY A 386 17.12 22.99 0.36
N ILE A 387 17.01 22.02 -0.55
CA ILE A 387 17.16 22.17 -1.99
C ILE A 387 16.03 21.34 -2.61
N ASP A 388 15.21 21.96 -3.45
CA ASP A 388 14.11 21.27 -4.13
C ASP A 388 14.64 20.30 -5.22
N PRO A 389 13.81 19.40 -5.76
CA PRO A 389 14.23 18.49 -6.82
C PRO A 389 14.65 19.18 -8.14
N ALA A 390 14.21 20.41 -8.38
CA ALA A 390 14.69 21.22 -9.49
C ALA A 390 16.15 21.67 -9.31
N GLY A 391 16.63 21.72 -8.07
CA GLY A 391 17.97 22.18 -7.67
C GLY A 391 17.99 23.64 -7.20
N ASN A 392 16.83 24.24 -6.97
CA ASN A 392 16.70 25.57 -6.39
C ASN A 392 16.83 25.50 -4.87
N ASP A 393 17.23 26.64 -4.29
CA ASP A 393 17.28 26.79 -2.85
C ASP A 393 15.86 26.85 -2.28
N ASP A 394 15.48 25.84 -1.50
CA ASP A 394 14.24 25.85 -0.72
C ASP A 394 14.53 25.48 0.73
N VAL A 395 15.06 26.49 1.40
CA VAL A 395 15.95 26.35 2.56
C VAL A 395 15.23 25.80 3.79
N ILE A 396 15.90 24.89 4.52
CA ILE A 396 15.41 24.45 5.85
C ILE A 396 15.48 25.58 6.88
N GLY A 397 14.37 25.81 7.58
CA GLY A 397 14.26 26.75 8.69
C GLY A 397 14.34 28.22 8.29
N GLN A 398 14.42 29.12 9.28
CA GLN A 398 14.59 30.56 9.08
C GLN A 398 15.78 31.11 9.90
N GLU A 399 16.45 32.14 9.37
CA GLU A 399 17.55 32.87 10.02
C GLU A 399 17.15 33.42 11.42
N THR A 400 15.86 33.70 11.60
CA THR A 400 15.29 34.25 12.84
C THR A 400 15.15 33.23 13.97
N CYS A 401 15.49 31.96 13.72
CA CYS A 401 15.44 30.88 14.70
C CYS A 401 16.42 31.05 15.89
N GLY A 402 17.25 32.10 15.85
CA GLY A 402 18.17 32.48 16.92
C GLY A 402 19.30 31.46 17.07
N THR A 403 19.95 31.40 18.24
CA THR A 403 21.07 30.46 18.49
C THR A 403 20.62 29.02 18.73
N SER A 404 19.43 28.64 18.25
CA SER A 404 18.89 27.30 18.49
C SER A 404 19.54 26.29 17.56
N SER A 405 20.06 25.23 18.16
CA SER A 405 20.59 24.05 17.46
C SER A 405 19.51 23.25 16.70
N GLY A 406 18.23 23.62 16.82
CA GLY A 406 17.09 22.93 16.23
C GLY A 406 16.58 23.49 14.91
N CYS A 407 17.20 24.53 14.37
CA CYS A 407 17.01 24.90 12.97
C CYS A 407 18.20 24.38 12.17
N ALA A 408 18.05 23.15 11.67
CA ALA A 408 19.15 22.46 11.01
C ALA A 408 18.67 21.51 9.91
N GLY A 409 19.54 21.24 8.94
CA GLY A 409 19.27 20.23 7.92
C GLY A 409 19.22 18.85 8.57
N ILE A 410 20.26 18.52 9.33
CA ILE A 410 20.32 17.31 10.16
C ILE A 410 20.69 17.72 11.58
N ALA A 411 19.93 17.25 12.57
CA ALA A 411 20.27 17.39 13.98
C ALA A 411 20.46 16.02 14.62
N ILE A 412 21.54 15.86 15.37
CA ILE A 412 21.84 14.65 16.13
C ILE A 412 21.83 15.01 17.62
N ALA A 413 20.91 14.36 18.34
CA ALA A 413 20.50 14.60 19.72
C ALA A 413 19.92 16.01 19.96
N ASN A 414 18.66 16.09 20.37
CA ASN A 414 17.98 17.36 20.66
C ASN A 414 18.63 18.12 21.86
N SER A 415 18.44 19.43 21.90
CA SER A 415 18.90 20.39 22.93
C SER A 415 18.51 20.04 24.37
N GLY A 416 17.48 19.20 24.56
CA GLY A 416 17.09 18.66 25.86
C GLY A 416 17.94 17.48 26.36
N ASN A 417 18.83 16.93 25.52
CA ASN A 417 19.58 15.72 25.79
C ASN A 417 21.09 16.01 25.87
N GLY A 418 21.72 15.66 26.99
CA GLY A 418 23.07 16.15 27.34
C GLY A 418 24.26 15.33 26.84
N ALA A 419 24.06 14.25 26.07
CA ALA A 419 25.14 13.37 25.63
C ALA A 419 24.79 12.53 24.37
N LEU A 420 25.77 12.39 23.44
CA LEU A 420 25.77 11.40 22.35
C LEU A 420 26.43 10.10 22.84
N THR A 421 25.79 9.41 23.78
CA THR A 421 26.32 8.11 24.24
C THR A 421 25.55 6.99 23.58
N GLY A 422 26.24 6.19 22.76
CA GLY A 422 25.64 5.05 22.06
C GLY A 422 25.11 5.39 20.68
N ASP A 423 24.81 6.66 20.38
CA ASP A 423 24.36 7.04 19.04
C ASP A 423 25.46 6.81 17.99
N ASN A 424 25.14 6.19 16.85
CA ASN A 424 26.06 6.11 15.73
C ASN A 424 25.37 6.02 14.37
N GLY A 425 26.11 6.40 13.34
CA GLY A 425 25.60 6.40 11.97
C GLY A 425 26.55 7.01 10.94
N ILE A 426 26.11 7.03 9.69
CA ILE A 426 26.81 7.55 8.53
C ILE A 426 25.95 8.61 7.85
N ILE A 427 26.53 9.78 7.62
CA ILE A 427 25.98 10.83 6.76
C ILE A 427 26.89 10.93 5.54
N ARG A 428 26.38 10.66 4.33
CA ARG A 428 27.20 10.66 3.11
C ARG A 428 26.48 11.11 1.84
N ASN A 429 27.18 11.69 0.87
CA ASN A 429 26.61 12.08 -0.42
C ASN A 429 25.32 12.93 -0.31
N ASN A 430 25.18 13.80 0.70
CA ASN A 430 24.02 14.70 0.81
C ASN A 430 24.42 16.12 0.41
N ALA A 431 23.54 16.83 -0.30
CA ALA A 431 23.64 18.28 -0.45
C ALA A 431 22.75 18.95 0.58
N ILE A 432 23.33 19.84 1.40
CA ILE A 432 22.62 20.45 2.52
C ILE A 432 22.73 21.98 2.45
N LYS A 433 21.58 22.63 2.40
CA LYS A 433 21.41 24.07 2.44
C LYS A 433 20.38 24.45 3.49
N THR A 434 20.76 25.33 4.40
CA THR A 434 19.92 25.67 5.55
C THR A 434 20.07 27.15 5.85
N ALA A 435 19.08 27.72 6.52
CA ALA A 435 19.11 29.13 6.95
C ALA A 435 19.94 29.29 8.24
N HIS A 436 20.49 28.21 8.79
CA HIS A 436 21.22 28.29 10.04
C HIS A 436 22.33 27.23 10.14
N HIS A 437 22.02 26.00 10.57
CA HIS A 437 23.02 24.92 10.69
C HIS A 437 22.79 23.82 9.66
N ASN A 438 23.78 23.49 8.84
CA ASN A 438 23.66 22.33 7.95
C ASN A 438 23.55 21.02 8.75
N ILE A 439 24.51 20.81 9.66
CA ILE A 439 24.51 19.68 10.59
C ILE A 439 24.72 20.24 12.00
N SER A 440 23.87 19.83 12.93
CA SER A 440 23.90 20.21 14.33
C SER A 440 24.15 18.98 15.19
N LEU A 441 25.24 18.98 15.94
CA LEU A 441 25.59 17.95 16.93
C LEU A 441 25.44 18.61 18.31
N ASN A 442 24.26 18.51 18.92
CA ASN A 442 23.86 19.44 19.97
C ASN A 442 24.43 19.14 21.37
N ASN A 443 24.55 20.18 22.22
CA ASN A 443 24.73 20.13 23.69
C ASN A 443 25.62 19.00 24.23
N LEU A 444 26.73 18.75 23.56
CA LEU A 444 27.70 17.71 23.92
C LEU A 444 28.50 18.18 25.14
N THR A 445 27.94 17.99 26.34
CA THR A 445 28.68 18.24 27.58
C THR A 445 29.62 17.09 27.94
N ASN A 446 29.39 15.90 27.35
CA ASN A 446 30.22 14.70 27.50
C ASN A 446 30.31 13.96 26.14
N GLN A 447 31.50 13.94 25.53
CA GLN A 447 31.82 13.08 24.38
C GLN A 447 32.73 11.94 24.84
N SER A 448 32.51 10.74 24.33
CA SER A 448 33.50 9.66 24.45
C SER A 448 34.59 9.83 23.40
N SER A 449 35.70 9.08 23.52
CA SER A 449 36.74 9.03 22.48
C SER A 449 36.39 8.10 21.31
N THR A 450 35.17 7.55 21.29
CA THR A 450 34.66 6.67 20.24
C THR A 450 34.12 7.49 19.08
N VAL A 451 34.43 7.08 17.85
CA VAL A 451 33.78 7.64 16.65
C VAL A 451 32.33 7.19 16.64
N ASN A 452 31.42 8.13 16.87
CA ASN A 452 30.00 7.88 16.90
C ASN A 452 29.38 8.13 15.52
N TRP A 453 29.66 9.27 14.88
CA TRP A 453 29.13 9.60 13.56
C TRP A 453 30.23 9.80 12.52
N GLN A 454 30.05 9.21 11.34
CA GLN A 454 30.92 9.42 10.19
C GLN A 454 30.22 10.38 9.21
N VAL A 455 30.87 11.50 8.91
CA VAL A 455 30.45 12.41 7.84
C VAL A 455 31.47 12.24 6.72
N ILE A 456 31.03 11.64 5.62
CA ILE A 456 31.86 11.38 4.44
C ILE A 456 31.21 12.01 3.21
N HIS A 457 32.01 12.34 2.19
CA HIS A 457 31.46 12.88 0.95
C HIS A 457 30.85 11.78 0.11
#